data_AF-A0A7L1AFG4-F1
#
_entry.id   AF-A0A7L1AFG4-F1
#
_cell.length_a   1.000
_cell.length_b   1.000
_cell.length_c   1.000
_cell.angle_alpha   90.00
_cell.angle_beta   90.00
_cell.angle_gamma   90.00
#
_symmetry.space_group_name_H-M   'P 1'
#
loop_
_entity.id
_entity.type
_entity.pdbx_description
1 polymer ?
#
loop_
_entity_poly.entity_id
_entity_poly.type
_entity_poly.pdbx_seq_one_letter_code
_entity_poly.pdbx_strand_id
1 'polypeptide(L)'
;DFEGTTIGLAFLKSICSNLYSAGIIQDHSRNEIAVAATMAHEMGHNLGMSHDTEACSCSDDICIMTDTVSSFIPKEFSSCSLQSFEKFMLSDMPECLTDIPDVSSIVAPPACGNGFVEKGEECDCGTPEECTNDCCDPETCKLTSGSVCAHGECCENCQYKKSGAVCRAVKHDCDLAEMCSGNSASCPTDRFRVNGHPCNYGEGYCYMGNCPTRDSQCKAAFGPQATDGASSCYRMNERGVYYGYCRKEKGSHVPCKKKDRMCGKLFCSGGREMPRDGSLVTFDSCKASFPKNGDEDPGMILDGTKCGTGKVCSNGECVYAEEVFRSTNCSAKCSGHAVCDHELQCQCEEGWAPPTCDSSS
;
A
#
# COMPACT_ATOMS: atom_id res chain seq x y z
N ASP A 1 29.58 4.92 18.85
CA ASP A 1 28.82 4.45 20.02
C ASP A 1 27.85 5.52 20.46
N PHE A 2 26.62 5.11 20.75
CA PHE A 2 25.63 5.99 21.35
C PHE A 2 26.03 6.37 22.78
N GLU A 3 25.46 7.47 23.29
CA GLU A 3 25.59 7.81 24.69
C GLU A 3 24.69 6.90 25.55
N GLY A 4 25.21 6.47 26.70
CA GLY A 4 24.47 5.67 27.67
C GLY A 4 24.36 4.19 27.27
N THR A 5 23.18 3.60 27.51
CA THR A 5 22.88 2.18 27.27
C THR A 5 22.13 1.93 25.97
N THR A 6 21.92 2.97 25.17
CA THR A 6 21.21 2.88 23.89
C THR A 6 22.08 2.12 22.89
N ILE A 7 21.51 1.15 22.19
CA ILE A 7 22.21 0.37 21.14
C ILE A 7 21.49 0.43 19.78
N GLY A 8 20.31 1.02 19.74
CA GLY A 8 19.54 1.26 18.52
C GLY A 8 18.45 2.31 18.76
N LEU A 9 17.98 2.91 17.66
CA LEU A 9 16.84 3.84 17.64
C LEU A 9 16.09 3.73 16.31
N ALA A 10 14.78 3.65 16.36
CA ALA A 10 13.91 3.66 15.18
C ALA A 10 12.64 4.49 15.41
N PHE A 11 12.04 4.96 14.31
CA PHE A 11 10.74 5.59 14.35
C PHE A 11 9.63 4.53 14.50
N LEU A 12 8.66 4.80 15.36
CA LEU A 12 7.51 3.91 15.57
C LEU A 12 6.49 4.05 14.41
N LYS A 13 5.97 2.92 13.90
CA LYS A 13 4.92 2.87 12.86
C LYS A 13 5.26 3.65 11.59
N SER A 14 6.50 3.53 11.15
CA SER A 14 7.07 4.40 10.12
C SER A 14 7.47 3.66 8.84
N ILE A 15 7.30 2.33 8.79
CA ILE A 15 7.57 1.56 7.58
C ILE A 15 6.83 2.17 6.38
N CYS A 16 7.46 2.17 5.20
CA CYS A 16 6.99 2.83 3.97
C CYS A 16 7.03 4.37 3.94
N SER A 17 7.34 5.04 5.05
CA SER A 17 7.54 6.50 5.05
C SER A 17 8.85 6.88 4.36
N ASN A 18 8.77 7.76 3.35
CA ASN A 18 9.94 8.32 2.67
C ASN A 18 10.91 9.08 3.61
N LEU A 19 10.43 9.54 4.78
CA LEU A 19 11.24 10.31 5.73
C LEU A 19 11.58 9.54 7.00
N TYR A 20 10.74 8.56 7.37
CA TYR A 20 10.80 7.93 8.70
C TYR A 20 10.97 6.41 8.66
N SER A 21 10.95 5.76 7.49
CA SER A 21 11.16 4.31 7.35
C SER A 21 12.64 3.95 7.51
N ALA A 22 13.17 4.19 8.71
CA ALA A 22 14.57 4.03 9.06
C ALA A 22 14.74 3.67 10.54
N GLY A 23 15.87 3.02 10.81
CA GLY A 23 16.42 2.78 12.14
C GLY A 23 17.94 2.86 12.09
N ILE A 24 18.55 3.13 13.23
CA ILE A 24 20.01 3.13 13.40
C ILE A 24 20.38 2.07 14.44
N ILE A 25 21.37 1.26 14.13
CA ILE A 25 21.81 0.14 14.95
C ILE A 25 23.31 0.30 15.21
N GLN A 26 23.71 0.20 16.47
CA GLN A 26 25.13 0.12 16.83
C GLN A 26 25.62 -1.32 16.65
N ASP A 27 26.76 -1.49 15.98
CA ASP A 27 27.49 -2.77 15.95
C ASP A 27 28.21 -3.00 17.28
N HIS A 28 27.42 -3.32 18.33
CA HIS A 28 27.86 -3.27 19.73
C HIS A 28 28.51 -4.57 20.22
N SER A 29 28.45 -5.65 19.44
CA SER A 29 28.89 -6.98 19.85
C SER A 29 29.59 -7.72 18.73
N ARG A 30 30.61 -8.52 19.08
CA ARG A 30 31.23 -9.48 18.14
C ARG A 30 30.34 -10.67 17.82
N ASN A 31 29.27 -10.87 18.57
CA ASN A 31 28.26 -11.88 18.28
C ASN A 31 27.22 -11.26 17.36
N GLU A 32 27.25 -11.65 16.09
CA GLU A 32 26.36 -11.16 15.04
C GLU A 32 24.87 -11.35 15.37
N ILE A 33 24.51 -12.41 16.12
CA ILE A 33 23.12 -12.67 16.53
C ILE A 33 22.64 -11.60 17.52
N ALA A 34 23.52 -11.10 18.39
CA ALA A 34 23.16 -10.04 19.32
C ALA A 34 22.86 -8.72 18.57
N VAL A 35 23.63 -8.41 17.54
CA VAL A 35 23.40 -7.23 16.69
C VAL A 35 22.15 -7.42 15.83
N ALA A 36 21.91 -8.63 15.30
CA ALA A 36 20.69 -8.97 14.57
C ALA A 36 19.43 -8.85 15.46
N ALA A 37 19.50 -9.24 16.73
CA ALA A 37 18.39 -9.05 17.68
C ALA A 37 18.08 -7.55 17.89
N THR A 38 19.11 -6.69 17.93
CA THR A 38 18.91 -5.23 17.97
C THR A 38 18.27 -4.71 16.68
N MET A 39 18.72 -5.20 15.51
CA MET A 39 18.09 -4.85 14.24
C MET A 39 16.61 -5.27 14.19
N ALA A 40 16.29 -6.48 14.65
CA ALA A 40 14.91 -6.96 14.75
C ALA A 40 14.07 -6.10 15.71
N HIS A 41 14.64 -5.66 16.84
CA HIS A 41 13.99 -4.73 17.77
C HIS A 41 13.64 -3.40 17.09
N GLU A 42 14.60 -2.78 16.40
CA GLU A 42 14.39 -1.50 15.72
C GLU A 42 13.41 -1.61 14.55
N MET A 43 13.48 -2.69 13.76
CA MET A 43 12.49 -2.99 12.73
C MET A 43 11.10 -3.24 13.34
N GLY A 44 11.04 -3.86 14.53
CA GLY A 44 9.81 -4.02 15.31
C GLY A 44 9.13 -2.68 15.58
N HIS A 45 9.88 -1.64 15.98
CA HIS A 45 9.36 -0.27 16.11
C HIS A 45 8.82 0.25 14.77
N ASN A 46 9.57 0.13 13.67
CA ASN A 46 9.09 0.57 12.36
C ASN A 46 7.77 -0.14 11.96
N LEU A 47 7.62 -1.40 12.34
CA LEU A 47 6.44 -2.25 12.16
C LEU A 47 5.38 -2.10 13.27
N GLY A 48 5.53 -1.08 14.12
CA GLY A 48 4.51 -0.64 15.07
C GLY A 48 4.48 -1.37 16.42
N MET A 49 5.46 -2.23 16.69
CA MET A 49 5.63 -2.90 17.99
C MET A 49 6.18 -1.90 19.01
N SER A 50 5.64 -1.92 20.23
CA SER A 50 6.17 -1.14 21.36
C SER A 50 6.95 -2.06 22.30
N HIS A 51 7.70 -1.48 23.23
CA HIS A 51 8.40 -2.27 24.24
C HIS A 51 7.45 -3.15 25.05
N ASP A 52 7.97 -4.29 25.49
CA ASP A 52 7.26 -5.23 26.34
C ASP A 52 7.03 -4.66 27.76
N THR A 53 5.94 -5.12 28.38
CA THR A 53 5.57 -4.81 29.76
C THR A 53 5.50 -6.10 30.58
N GLU A 54 5.32 -6.02 31.89
CA GLU A 54 5.17 -7.20 32.76
C GLU A 54 4.02 -8.15 32.38
N ALA A 55 3.04 -7.68 31.60
CA ALA A 55 1.93 -8.50 31.12
C ALA A 55 2.26 -9.29 29.83
N CYS A 56 3.41 -9.03 29.21
CA CYS A 56 3.81 -9.64 27.95
C CYS A 56 4.56 -10.95 28.21
N SER A 57 4.38 -11.92 27.33
CA SER A 57 4.92 -13.27 27.50
C SER A 57 5.55 -13.79 26.20
N CYS A 58 6.72 -14.41 26.30
CA CYS A 58 7.32 -15.28 25.29
C CYS A 58 7.84 -16.56 25.95
N SER A 59 8.47 -17.47 25.19
CA SER A 59 8.97 -18.75 25.73
C SER A 59 10.10 -18.57 26.75
N ASP A 60 10.87 -17.48 26.61
CA ASP A 60 11.93 -17.07 27.51
C ASP A 60 11.51 -15.86 28.38
N ASP A 61 12.33 -15.51 29.38
CA ASP A 61 12.10 -14.34 30.24
C ASP A 61 12.34 -12.99 29.54
N ILE A 62 13.03 -13.00 28.39
CA ILE A 62 13.42 -11.81 27.62
C ILE A 62 13.04 -12.01 26.16
N CYS A 63 12.23 -11.10 25.63
CA CYS A 63 11.77 -11.11 24.25
C CYS A 63 12.45 -10.00 23.44
N ILE A 64 12.33 -10.03 22.11
CA ILE A 64 12.99 -9.07 21.22
C ILE A 64 12.66 -7.61 21.58
N MET A 65 11.42 -7.31 21.99
CA MET A 65 10.97 -5.96 22.32
C MET A 65 11.17 -5.58 23.79
N THR A 66 11.95 -6.33 24.56
CA THR A 66 12.33 -5.93 25.92
C THR A 66 13.18 -4.66 25.85
N ASP A 67 12.92 -3.70 26.73
CA ASP A 67 13.52 -2.35 26.71
C ASP A 67 14.94 -2.28 27.30
N THR A 68 15.49 -3.42 27.68
CA THR A 68 16.81 -3.54 28.31
C THR A 68 17.67 -4.59 27.61
N VAL A 69 18.95 -4.26 27.45
CA VAL A 69 19.94 -5.17 26.88
C VAL A 69 20.38 -6.17 27.94
N SER A 70 20.36 -7.45 27.58
CA SER A 70 20.78 -8.56 28.44
C SER A 70 21.96 -9.32 27.83
N SER A 71 22.64 -10.12 28.65
CA SER A 71 23.59 -11.12 28.16
C SER A 71 22.90 -12.28 27.43
N PHE A 72 21.60 -12.46 27.68
CA PHE A 72 20.75 -13.37 26.91
C PHE A 72 20.30 -12.69 25.62
N ILE A 73 20.44 -13.39 24.49
CA ILE A 73 20.08 -12.87 23.17
C ILE A 73 18.67 -13.35 22.85
N PRO A 74 17.66 -12.46 22.83
CA PRO A 74 16.28 -12.85 22.54
C PRO A 74 16.13 -13.27 21.07
N LYS A 75 15.26 -14.26 20.83
CA LYS A 75 14.96 -14.77 19.48
C LYS A 75 13.47 -14.76 19.13
N GLU A 76 12.62 -14.43 20.10
CA GLU A 76 11.17 -14.47 19.95
C GLU A 76 10.55 -13.11 20.27
N PHE A 77 9.48 -12.78 19.54
CA PHE A 77 8.61 -11.67 19.87
C PHE A 77 7.62 -12.07 20.97
N SER A 78 7.21 -11.11 21.80
CA SER A 78 6.22 -11.37 22.84
C SER A 78 4.79 -11.39 22.28
N SER A 79 3.86 -11.91 23.08
CA SER A 79 2.42 -11.82 22.81
C SER A 79 1.93 -10.38 22.59
N CYS A 80 2.52 -9.39 23.26
CA CYS A 80 2.18 -7.98 23.07
C CYS A 80 2.74 -7.40 21.76
N SER A 81 3.95 -7.82 21.37
CA SER A 81 4.56 -7.38 20.12
C SER A 81 3.71 -7.84 18.92
N LEU A 82 3.26 -9.09 18.93
CA LEU A 82 2.40 -9.66 17.89
C LEU A 82 1.05 -8.93 17.78
N GLN A 83 0.41 -8.62 18.91
CA GLN A 83 -0.84 -7.84 18.92
C GLN A 83 -0.64 -6.40 18.40
N SER A 84 0.49 -5.79 18.72
CA SER A 84 0.82 -4.43 18.26
C SER A 84 1.04 -4.40 16.75
N PHE A 85 1.76 -5.40 16.24
CA PHE A 85 1.97 -5.61 14.81
C PHE A 85 0.66 -5.83 14.06
N GLU A 86 -0.16 -6.80 14.50
CA GLU A 86 -1.46 -7.09 13.88
C GLU A 86 -2.34 -5.83 13.82
N LYS A 87 -2.43 -5.10 14.93
CA LYS A 87 -3.20 -3.85 14.99
C LYS A 87 -2.69 -2.81 13.99
N PHE A 88 -1.37 -2.66 13.84
CA PHE A 88 -0.77 -1.71 12.90
C PHE A 88 -1.03 -2.12 11.45
N MET A 89 -0.84 -3.40 11.11
CA MET A 89 -1.11 -3.93 9.78
C MET A 89 -2.58 -3.76 9.39
N LEU A 90 -3.51 -3.96 10.33
CA LEU A 90 -4.95 -3.77 10.10
C LEU A 90 -5.37 -2.28 10.02
N SER A 91 -4.69 -1.38 10.74
CA SER A 91 -5.09 0.04 10.79
C SER A 91 -4.53 0.86 9.63
N ASP A 92 -3.30 0.59 9.23
CA ASP A 92 -2.57 1.44 8.29
C ASP A 92 -2.21 0.74 6.97
N MET A 93 -2.28 -0.60 6.92
CA MET A 93 -1.94 -1.47 5.77
C MET A 93 -0.83 -0.89 4.87
N PRO A 94 0.45 -1.02 5.26
CA PRO A 94 1.54 -0.40 4.53
C PRO A 94 1.71 -1.01 3.13
N GLU A 95 1.30 -0.27 2.10
CA GLU A 95 1.29 -0.76 0.70
C GLU A 95 2.68 -1.20 0.20
N CYS A 96 3.77 -0.62 0.72
CA CYS A 96 5.12 -1.01 0.27
C CYS A 96 5.55 -2.41 0.71
N LEU A 97 4.83 -3.04 1.64
CA LEU A 97 5.14 -4.39 2.12
C LEU A 97 4.46 -5.50 1.32
N THR A 98 3.67 -5.15 0.30
CA THR A 98 2.98 -6.14 -0.55
C THR A 98 3.76 -6.50 -1.81
N ASP A 99 4.86 -5.80 -2.10
CA ASP A 99 5.73 -6.07 -3.25
C ASP A 99 6.82 -7.07 -2.84
N ILE A 100 6.86 -8.23 -3.49
CA ILE A 100 7.89 -9.24 -3.29
C ILE A 100 9.07 -8.88 -4.20
N PRO A 101 10.28 -8.67 -3.65
CA PRO A 101 11.42 -8.22 -4.46
C PRO A 101 11.79 -9.22 -5.55
N ASP A 102 12.19 -8.70 -6.70
CA ASP A 102 12.70 -9.52 -7.80
C ASP A 102 13.95 -10.30 -7.35
N VAL A 103 13.97 -11.61 -7.60
CA VAL A 103 15.06 -12.52 -7.19
C VAL A 103 16.44 -12.02 -7.65
N SER A 104 16.53 -11.33 -8.79
CA SER A 104 17.77 -10.75 -9.29
C SER A 104 18.27 -9.52 -8.52
N SER A 105 17.39 -8.88 -7.74
CA SER A 105 17.72 -7.71 -6.92
C SER A 105 18.31 -8.07 -5.55
N ILE A 106 18.20 -9.34 -5.14
CA ILE A 106 18.68 -9.83 -3.85
C ILE A 106 20.20 -9.97 -3.91
N VAL A 107 20.88 -9.16 -3.10
CA VAL A 107 22.34 -9.13 -3.01
C VAL A 107 22.89 -10.15 -2.01
N ALA A 108 22.04 -10.68 -1.13
CA ALA A 108 22.40 -11.74 -0.20
C ALA A 108 22.71 -13.05 -0.95
N PRO A 109 23.67 -13.86 -0.47
CA PRO A 109 23.87 -15.20 -1.01
C PRO A 109 22.62 -16.06 -0.77
N PRO A 110 22.18 -16.86 -1.78
CA PRO A 110 21.05 -17.78 -1.63
C PRO A 110 21.21 -18.73 -0.44
N ALA A 111 20.16 -18.93 0.34
CA ALA A 111 20.15 -19.75 1.54
C ALA A 111 18.87 -20.59 1.65
N CYS A 112 18.95 -21.80 1.12
CA CYS A 112 17.87 -22.78 1.21
C CYS A 112 17.39 -23.02 2.66
N GLY A 113 16.07 -22.94 2.83
CA GLY A 113 15.36 -23.12 4.09
C GLY A 113 15.00 -21.82 4.80
N ASN A 114 15.15 -20.66 4.15
CA ASN A 114 14.80 -19.36 4.71
C ASN A 114 13.37 -18.91 4.36
N GLY A 115 12.61 -19.73 3.62
CA GLY A 115 11.23 -19.48 3.21
C GLY A 115 11.10 -18.48 2.05
N PHE A 116 12.20 -18.14 1.36
CA PHE A 116 12.21 -17.21 0.25
C PHE A 116 12.96 -17.80 -0.94
N VAL A 117 12.31 -17.86 -2.12
CA VAL A 117 12.95 -18.45 -3.31
C VAL A 117 14.02 -17.52 -3.85
N GLU A 118 15.28 -17.95 -3.77
CA GLU A 118 16.44 -17.21 -4.23
C GLU A 118 17.04 -17.78 -5.51
N LYS A 119 18.07 -17.10 -6.05
CA LYS A 119 18.70 -17.50 -7.30
C LYS A 119 19.32 -18.90 -7.19
N GLY A 120 18.75 -19.85 -7.92
CA GLY A 120 19.24 -21.24 -7.99
C GLY A 120 18.30 -22.25 -7.32
N GLU A 121 17.31 -21.77 -6.58
CA GLU A 121 16.27 -22.56 -5.94
C GLU A 121 15.03 -22.63 -6.85
N GLU A 122 14.26 -23.71 -6.73
CA GLU A 122 12.98 -23.87 -7.44
C GLU A 122 11.79 -23.65 -6.50
N CYS A 123 12.02 -23.81 -5.20
CA CYS A 123 11.07 -23.64 -4.11
C CYS A 123 11.83 -23.48 -2.80
N ASP A 124 11.23 -22.83 -1.81
CA ASP A 124 11.73 -22.80 -0.44
C ASP A 124 10.52 -22.74 0.50
N CYS A 125 10.37 -23.77 1.35
CA CYS A 125 9.26 -23.91 2.30
C CYS A 125 9.72 -23.76 3.77
N GLY A 126 10.91 -23.19 4.00
CA GLY A 126 11.53 -23.10 5.31
C GLY A 126 12.34 -24.35 5.67
N THR A 127 12.60 -24.50 6.97
CA THR A 127 13.41 -25.62 7.49
C THR A 127 12.70 -26.97 7.31
N PRO A 128 13.43 -28.11 7.33
CA PRO A 128 12.81 -29.44 7.28
C PRO A 128 11.77 -29.69 8.37
N GLU A 129 11.94 -29.06 9.54
CA GLU A 129 11.01 -29.17 10.67
C GLU A 129 9.70 -28.38 10.45
N GLU A 130 9.75 -27.28 9.70
CA GLU A 130 8.61 -26.37 9.48
C GLU A 130 7.91 -26.60 8.14
N CYS A 131 8.59 -27.18 7.16
CA CYS A 131 8.06 -27.38 5.82
C CYS A 131 6.89 -28.36 5.82
N THR A 132 5.73 -27.85 5.39
CA THR A 132 4.48 -28.62 5.20
C THR A 132 4.12 -28.81 3.72
N ASN A 133 5.00 -28.38 2.82
CA ASN A 133 4.76 -28.34 1.39
C ASN A 133 5.33 -29.60 0.70
N ASP A 134 4.46 -30.57 0.40
CA ASP A 134 4.84 -31.83 -0.26
C ASP A 134 5.46 -31.64 -1.67
N CYS A 135 5.32 -30.45 -2.25
CA CYS A 135 5.84 -30.12 -3.57
C CYS A 135 7.31 -29.68 -3.55
N CYS A 136 7.86 -29.37 -2.38
CA CYS A 136 9.21 -28.87 -2.20
C CYS A 136 10.03 -29.78 -1.30
N ASP A 137 11.27 -30.06 -1.70
CA ASP A 137 12.24 -30.74 -0.84
C ASP A 137 12.98 -29.69 0.01
N PRO A 138 12.75 -29.64 1.34
CA PRO A 138 13.34 -28.63 2.22
C PRO A 138 14.86 -28.79 2.40
N GLU A 139 15.45 -29.94 2.06
CA GLU A 139 16.90 -30.12 2.14
C GLU A 139 17.62 -29.57 0.90
N THR A 140 16.94 -29.50 -0.24
CA THR A 140 17.56 -29.18 -1.53
C THR A 140 16.98 -27.95 -2.21
N CYS A 141 15.84 -27.43 -1.75
CA CYS A 141 15.10 -26.34 -2.38
C CYS A 141 14.77 -26.61 -3.85
N LYS A 142 14.42 -27.87 -4.13
CA LYS A 142 14.03 -28.40 -5.43
C LYS A 142 12.62 -28.93 -5.39
N LEU A 143 11.96 -28.89 -6.54
CA LEU A 143 10.64 -29.48 -6.68
C LEU A 143 10.73 -31.00 -6.55
N THR A 144 9.75 -31.58 -5.84
CA THR A 144 9.62 -33.03 -5.74
C THR A 144 9.23 -33.65 -7.10
N SER A 145 9.46 -34.95 -7.26
CA SER A 145 9.19 -35.62 -8.54
C SER A 145 7.70 -35.54 -8.93
N GLY A 146 7.42 -34.97 -10.11
CA GLY A 146 6.07 -34.76 -10.62
C GLY A 146 5.47 -33.38 -10.30
N SER A 147 6.12 -32.60 -9.45
CA SER A 147 5.73 -31.23 -9.11
C SER A 147 6.20 -30.25 -10.19
N VAL A 148 5.33 -29.31 -10.58
CA VAL A 148 5.67 -28.21 -11.51
C VAL A 148 5.67 -26.84 -10.80
N CYS A 149 5.13 -26.80 -9.58
CA CYS A 149 5.16 -25.65 -8.70
C CYS A 149 5.11 -26.12 -7.23
N ALA A 150 5.53 -25.24 -6.32
CA ALA A 150 5.37 -25.42 -4.88
C ALA A 150 4.72 -24.21 -4.22
N HIS A 151 5.00 -23.01 -4.70
CA HIS A 151 4.51 -21.75 -4.11
C HIS A 151 3.73 -20.93 -5.14
N GLY A 152 3.03 -19.90 -4.66
CA GLY A 152 2.26 -18.96 -5.48
C GLY A 152 0.76 -19.26 -5.52
N GLU A 153 -0.03 -18.21 -5.71
CA GLU A 153 -1.50 -18.25 -5.66
C GLU A 153 -2.11 -19.08 -6.80
N CYS A 154 -1.34 -19.35 -7.85
CA CYS A 154 -1.70 -20.20 -8.98
C CYS A 154 -1.10 -21.61 -8.90
N CYS A 155 -0.59 -22.04 -7.75
CA CYS A 155 -0.21 -23.42 -7.49
C CYS A 155 -1.29 -24.14 -6.67
N GLU A 156 -1.69 -25.32 -7.11
CA GLU A 156 -2.64 -26.19 -6.39
C GLU A 156 -2.24 -27.65 -6.60
N ASN A 157 -2.08 -28.41 -5.51
CA ASN A 157 -1.66 -29.82 -5.54
C ASN A 157 -0.40 -30.05 -6.39
N CYS A 158 0.61 -29.19 -6.23
CA CYS A 158 1.88 -29.20 -6.97
C CYS A 158 1.76 -28.98 -8.49
N GLN A 159 0.58 -28.55 -8.97
CA GLN A 159 0.28 -28.26 -10.37
C GLN A 159 -0.18 -26.82 -10.54
N TYR A 160 -0.02 -26.27 -11.75
CA TYR A 160 -0.62 -24.97 -12.05
C TYR A 160 -2.14 -25.08 -12.00
N LYS A 161 -2.79 -24.12 -11.34
CA LYS A 161 -4.22 -23.92 -11.42
C LYS A 161 -4.65 -23.73 -12.87
N LYS A 162 -5.88 -24.11 -13.19
CA LYS A 162 -6.42 -23.95 -14.55
C LYS A 162 -6.43 -22.47 -14.96
N SER A 163 -6.29 -22.25 -16.27
CA SER A 163 -6.40 -20.91 -16.85
C SER A 163 -7.76 -20.30 -16.51
N GLY A 164 -7.77 -19.05 -16.05
CA GLY A 164 -8.99 -18.35 -15.62
C GLY A 164 -9.42 -18.61 -14.16
N ALA A 165 -8.67 -19.42 -13.39
CA ALA A 165 -8.90 -19.53 -11.94
C ALA A 165 -8.49 -18.22 -11.24
N VAL A 166 -9.36 -17.66 -10.42
CA VAL A 166 -9.08 -16.41 -9.69
C VAL A 166 -7.96 -16.63 -8.67
N CYS A 167 -6.89 -15.85 -8.77
CA CYS A 167 -5.80 -15.83 -7.80
C CYS A 167 -5.80 -14.56 -6.94
N ARG A 168 -6.37 -13.46 -7.44
CA ARG A 168 -6.64 -12.26 -6.66
C ARG A 168 -8.04 -11.73 -6.95
N ALA A 169 -8.86 -11.62 -5.90
CA ALA A 169 -10.21 -11.09 -6.02
C ALA A 169 -10.22 -9.55 -6.15
N VAL A 170 -11.30 -9.02 -6.72
CA VAL A 170 -11.58 -7.57 -6.80
C VAL A 170 -11.73 -6.99 -5.39
N LYS A 171 -11.00 -5.92 -5.07
CA LYS A 171 -11.07 -5.21 -3.78
C LYS A 171 -12.16 -4.13 -3.75
N HIS A 172 -12.33 -3.41 -4.87
CA HIS A 172 -13.28 -2.29 -4.99
C HIS A 172 -13.60 -1.98 -6.46
N ASP A 173 -14.53 -1.06 -6.72
CA ASP A 173 -15.03 -0.70 -8.06
C ASP A 173 -13.94 -0.40 -9.11
N CYS A 174 -12.80 0.15 -8.71
CA CYS A 174 -11.71 0.53 -9.61
C CYS A 174 -10.65 -0.55 -9.82
N ASP A 175 -10.85 -1.72 -9.24
CA ASP A 175 -9.93 -2.85 -9.30
C ASP A 175 -10.45 -3.91 -10.30
N LEU A 176 -9.55 -4.76 -10.79
CA LEU A 176 -9.89 -5.97 -11.55
C LEU A 176 -9.54 -7.20 -10.71
N ALA A 177 -9.97 -8.39 -11.14
CA ALA A 177 -9.51 -9.63 -10.54
C ALA A 177 -8.36 -10.17 -11.39
N GLU A 178 -7.33 -10.76 -10.77
CA GLU A 178 -6.31 -11.51 -11.50
C GLU A 178 -6.62 -13.00 -11.53
N MET A 179 -6.32 -13.62 -12.67
CA MET A 179 -6.61 -15.00 -12.95
C MET A 179 -5.35 -15.71 -13.43
N CYS A 180 -5.20 -16.95 -12.99
CA CYS A 180 -4.10 -17.80 -13.38
C CYS A 180 -4.05 -17.99 -14.89
N SER A 181 -2.85 -17.95 -15.45
CA SER A 181 -2.63 -18.19 -16.88
C SER A 181 -2.81 -19.66 -17.27
N GLY A 182 -2.66 -20.59 -16.30
CA GLY A 182 -2.61 -22.03 -16.54
C GLY A 182 -1.20 -22.58 -16.80
N ASN A 183 -0.18 -21.73 -16.79
CA ASN A 183 1.21 -22.10 -17.09
C ASN A 183 2.25 -21.44 -16.17
N SER A 184 1.80 -20.80 -15.10
CA SER A 184 2.62 -20.14 -14.09
C SER A 184 2.04 -20.40 -12.71
N ALA A 185 2.91 -20.49 -11.71
CA ALA A 185 2.51 -20.62 -10.31
C ALA A 185 2.19 -19.27 -9.65
N SER A 186 2.76 -18.18 -10.17
CA SER A 186 2.52 -16.83 -9.69
C SER A 186 1.22 -16.26 -10.26
N CYS A 187 0.46 -15.54 -9.42
CA CYS A 187 -0.61 -14.70 -9.92
C CYS A 187 -0.01 -13.61 -10.85
N PRO A 188 -0.66 -13.24 -11.95
CA PRO A 188 -0.24 -12.10 -12.76
C PRO A 188 -0.16 -10.82 -11.94
N THR A 189 0.60 -9.84 -12.46
CA THR A 189 0.71 -8.50 -11.86
C THR A 189 -0.67 -7.86 -11.68
N ASP A 190 -0.88 -7.21 -10.54
CA ASP A 190 -2.12 -6.51 -10.19
C ASP A 190 -2.48 -5.48 -11.27
N ARG A 191 -3.68 -5.62 -11.84
CA ARG A 191 -4.24 -4.69 -12.83
C ARG A 191 -5.52 -4.10 -12.29
N PHE A 192 -5.69 -2.81 -12.53
CA PHE A 192 -6.89 -2.07 -12.17
C PHE A 192 -7.61 -1.52 -13.40
N ARG A 193 -8.85 -1.09 -13.19
CA ARG A 193 -9.70 -0.54 -14.26
C ARG A 193 -9.06 0.68 -14.89
N VAL A 194 -9.30 0.84 -16.19
CA VAL A 194 -8.84 2.01 -16.91
C VAL A 194 -9.29 3.32 -16.26
N ASN A 195 -8.40 4.31 -16.26
CA ASN A 195 -8.71 5.66 -15.78
C ASN A 195 -9.99 6.19 -16.45
N GLY A 196 -10.87 6.83 -15.69
CA GLY A 196 -12.16 7.35 -16.19
C GLY A 196 -13.33 6.37 -16.09
N HIS A 197 -13.11 5.12 -15.67
CA HIS A 197 -14.22 4.22 -15.36
C HIS A 197 -15.05 4.79 -14.20
N PRO A 198 -16.39 4.89 -14.29
CA PRO A 198 -17.21 5.39 -13.18
C PRO A 198 -17.07 4.51 -11.94
N CYS A 199 -17.02 5.12 -10.76
CA CYS A 199 -16.89 4.41 -9.47
C CYS A 199 -17.73 5.08 -8.39
N ASN A 200 -17.92 4.39 -7.25
CA ASN A 200 -18.73 4.86 -6.13
C ASN A 200 -20.14 5.28 -6.58
N TYR A 201 -20.84 4.36 -7.27
CA TYR A 201 -22.18 4.58 -7.83
C TYR A 201 -22.28 5.79 -8.78
N GLY A 202 -21.17 6.16 -9.44
CA GLY A 202 -21.10 7.28 -10.38
C GLY A 202 -20.70 8.62 -9.75
N GLU A 203 -20.38 8.65 -8.45
CA GLU A 203 -19.91 9.85 -7.75
C GLU A 203 -18.43 10.16 -8.02
N GLY A 204 -17.68 9.22 -8.59
CA GLY A 204 -16.28 9.40 -8.96
C GLY A 204 -15.90 8.75 -10.29
N TYR A 205 -14.63 8.89 -10.64
CA TYR A 205 -13.99 8.20 -11.75
C TYR A 205 -12.72 7.53 -11.25
N CYS A 206 -12.44 6.32 -11.71
CA CYS A 206 -11.23 5.61 -11.38
C CYS A 206 -10.02 6.38 -11.89
N TYR A 207 -9.01 6.50 -11.04
CA TYR A 207 -7.75 7.14 -11.37
C TYR A 207 -6.63 6.44 -10.61
N MET A 208 -5.70 5.84 -11.36
CA MET A 208 -4.58 5.07 -10.82
C MET A 208 -5.04 4.05 -9.75
N GLY A 209 -6.02 3.22 -10.14
CA GLY A 209 -6.57 2.15 -9.31
C GLY A 209 -7.54 2.60 -8.22
N ASN A 210 -7.60 3.89 -7.92
CA ASN A 210 -8.41 4.42 -6.83
C ASN A 210 -9.67 5.13 -7.32
N CYS A 211 -10.65 5.31 -6.44
CA CYS A 211 -11.81 6.17 -6.69
C CYS A 211 -11.69 7.49 -5.90
N PRO A 212 -10.91 8.49 -6.39
CA PRO A 212 -10.72 9.73 -5.66
C PRO A 212 -12.01 10.54 -5.57
N THR A 213 -12.45 10.80 -4.34
CA THR A 213 -13.57 11.70 -4.03
C THR A 213 -13.13 12.69 -2.95
N ARG A 214 -13.74 13.87 -2.92
CA ARG A 214 -13.48 14.83 -1.84
C ARG A 214 -13.86 14.25 -0.47
N ASP A 215 -14.94 13.47 -0.42
CA ASP A 215 -15.40 12.81 0.81
C ASP A 215 -14.40 11.77 1.33
N SER A 216 -13.87 10.91 0.46
CA SER A 216 -12.84 9.92 0.84
C SER A 216 -11.54 10.60 1.27
N GLN A 217 -11.11 11.68 0.61
CA GLN A 217 -9.97 12.48 1.05
C GLN A 217 -10.21 13.15 2.40
N CYS A 218 -11.43 13.65 2.67
CA CYS A 218 -11.80 14.19 3.97
C CYS A 218 -11.74 13.14 5.07
N LYS A 219 -12.20 11.91 4.78
CA LYS A 219 -12.11 10.77 5.71
C LYS A 219 -10.65 10.38 5.99
N ALA A 220 -9.79 10.37 4.98
CA ALA A 220 -8.36 10.13 5.16
C ALA A 220 -7.69 11.22 6.03
N ALA A 221 -8.02 12.49 5.77
CA ALA A 221 -7.43 13.62 6.48
C ALA A 221 -7.93 13.77 7.92
N PHE A 222 -9.24 13.65 8.16
CA PHE A 222 -9.88 13.98 9.45
C PHE A 222 -10.56 12.78 10.12
N GLY A 223 -10.47 11.57 9.55
CA GLY A 223 -11.05 10.35 10.11
C GLY A 223 -12.45 10.03 9.55
N PRO A 224 -13.00 8.84 9.86
CA PRO A 224 -14.15 8.26 9.15
C PRO A 224 -15.46 9.05 9.24
N GLN A 225 -15.60 9.93 10.24
CA GLN A 225 -16.77 10.79 10.42
C GLN A 225 -16.67 12.14 9.67
N ALA A 226 -15.57 12.38 8.96
CA ALA A 226 -15.41 13.57 8.14
C ALA A 226 -16.16 13.42 6.81
N THR A 227 -16.60 14.54 6.25
CA THR A 227 -17.32 14.61 4.97
C THR A 227 -16.85 15.79 4.13
N ASP A 228 -17.18 15.76 2.83
CA ASP A 228 -16.95 16.88 1.91
C ASP A 228 -17.54 18.20 2.46
N GLY A 229 -16.79 19.28 2.32
CA GLY A 229 -17.20 20.59 2.80
C GLY A 229 -18.34 21.17 1.97
N ALA A 230 -19.11 22.09 2.58
CA ALA A 230 -20.11 22.83 1.84
C ALA A 230 -19.48 23.63 0.69
N SER A 231 -20.21 23.78 -0.43
CA SER A 231 -19.76 24.54 -1.60
C SER A 231 -19.30 25.98 -1.30
N SER A 232 -19.75 26.58 -0.19
CA SER A 232 -19.32 27.88 0.32
C SER A 232 -17.86 27.89 0.77
N CYS A 233 -17.35 26.79 1.35
CA CYS A 233 -15.96 26.65 1.77
C CYS A 233 -14.99 26.87 0.60
N TYR A 234 -15.32 26.31 -0.56
CA TYR A 234 -14.52 26.37 -1.78
C TYR A 234 -14.42 27.77 -2.41
N ARG A 235 -15.19 28.77 -1.93
CA ARG A 235 -14.97 30.17 -2.35
C ARG A 235 -13.60 30.70 -1.88
N MET A 236 -13.02 30.11 -0.84
CA MET A 236 -11.68 30.49 -0.38
C MET A 236 -10.59 30.18 -1.41
N ASN A 237 -10.81 29.19 -2.27
CA ASN A 237 -9.88 28.84 -3.34
C ASN A 237 -9.70 29.94 -4.39
N GLU A 238 -10.67 30.86 -4.51
CA GLU A 238 -10.61 32.00 -5.42
C GLU A 238 -9.69 33.13 -4.90
N ARG A 239 -9.17 33.03 -3.65
CA ARG A 239 -8.37 34.10 -3.02
C ARG A 239 -6.87 34.03 -3.28
N GLY A 240 -6.31 32.84 -3.54
CA GLY A 240 -4.86 32.69 -3.75
C GLY A 240 -4.05 32.91 -2.47
N VAL A 241 -4.58 32.45 -1.32
CA VAL A 241 -3.89 32.48 -0.02
C VAL A 241 -3.34 31.10 0.31
N TYR A 242 -2.48 30.98 1.32
CA TYR A 242 -1.76 29.74 1.65
C TYR A 242 -2.65 28.52 1.98
N TYR A 243 -3.93 28.74 2.28
CA TYR A 243 -4.92 27.70 2.58
C TYR A 243 -6.12 27.73 1.60
N GLY A 244 -5.99 28.43 0.48
CA GLY A 244 -7.06 28.58 -0.51
C GLY A 244 -6.50 29.01 -1.85
N TYR A 245 -6.14 28.04 -2.69
CA TYR A 245 -5.50 28.23 -3.98
C TYR A 245 -5.68 26.99 -4.88
N CYS A 246 -5.32 27.08 -6.16
CA CYS A 246 -5.40 25.95 -7.12
C CYS A 246 -4.07 25.25 -7.35
N ARG A 247 -2.99 26.03 -7.43
CA ARG A 247 -1.63 25.51 -7.60
C ARG A 247 -0.60 26.50 -7.08
N LYS A 248 0.62 26.03 -6.88
CA LYS A 248 1.79 26.88 -6.58
C LYS A 248 2.59 27.06 -7.86
N GLU A 249 2.84 28.32 -8.26
CA GLU A 249 3.73 28.66 -9.36
C GLU A 249 4.87 29.52 -8.82
N LYS A 250 6.11 29.04 -8.94
CA LYS A 250 7.33 29.75 -8.47
C LYS A 250 7.19 30.23 -7.00
N GLY A 251 6.62 29.39 -6.14
CA GLY A 251 6.38 29.69 -4.72
C GLY A 251 5.17 30.57 -4.42
N SER A 252 4.46 31.09 -5.43
CA SER A 252 3.26 31.91 -5.26
C SER A 252 1.99 31.07 -5.35
N HIS A 253 1.04 31.31 -4.45
CA HIS A 253 -0.27 30.67 -4.46
C HIS A 253 -1.16 31.28 -5.55
N VAL A 254 -1.51 30.47 -6.56
CA VAL A 254 -2.33 30.93 -7.69
C VAL A 254 -3.82 30.80 -7.32
N PRO A 255 -4.61 31.89 -7.35
CA PRO A 255 -6.04 31.82 -7.09
C PRO A 255 -6.75 31.00 -8.17
N CYS A 256 -7.76 30.24 -7.77
CA CYS A 256 -8.59 29.49 -8.69
C CYS A 256 -9.48 30.41 -9.52
N LYS A 257 -9.71 30.06 -10.79
CA LYS A 257 -10.86 30.58 -11.53
C LYS A 257 -12.13 29.99 -10.93
N LYS A 258 -13.25 30.69 -11.07
CA LYS A 258 -14.56 30.24 -10.54
C LYS A 258 -14.95 28.81 -10.98
N LYS A 259 -14.62 28.41 -12.21
CA LYS A 259 -14.87 27.06 -12.74
C LYS A 259 -13.99 25.97 -12.13
N ASP A 260 -12.83 26.34 -11.58
CA ASP A 260 -11.79 25.43 -11.10
C ASP A 260 -11.75 25.35 -9.57
N ARG A 261 -12.58 26.13 -8.86
CA ARG A 261 -12.56 26.22 -7.38
C ARG A 261 -12.76 24.89 -6.65
N MET A 262 -13.37 23.90 -7.31
CA MET A 262 -13.60 22.55 -6.78
C MET A 262 -12.40 21.60 -7.06
N CYS A 263 -11.27 22.13 -7.52
CA CYS A 263 -10.02 21.41 -7.77
C CYS A 263 -8.80 22.04 -7.06
N GLY A 264 -9.03 23.04 -6.21
CA GLY A 264 -7.98 23.65 -5.41
C GLY A 264 -7.81 22.96 -4.05
N LYS A 265 -7.78 23.75 -2.98
CA LYS A 265 -7.78 23.23 -1.61
C LYS A 265 -9.02 22.40 -1.31
N LEU A 266 -8.83 21.27 -0.62
CA LEU A 266 -9.88 20.47 -0.03
C LEU A 266 -10.39 21.15 1.25
N PHE A 267 -11.71 21.21 1.41
CA PHE A 267 -12.36 21.63 2.64
C PHE A 267 -13.28 20.51 3.11
N CYS A 268 -13.27 20.25 4.41
CA CYS A 268 -14.00 19.15 5.04
C CYS A 268 -14.89 19.67 6.17
N SER A 269 -15.84 18.84 6.61
CA SER A 269 -16.64 19.07 7.81
C SER A 269 -16.73 17.80 8.66
N GLY A 270 -17.04 17.93 9.95
CA GLY A 270 -17.07 16.79 10.88
C GLY A 270 -15.69 16.22 11.22
N GLY A 271 -15.64 14.95 11.62
CA GLY A 271 -14.40 14.22 11.94
C GLY A 271 -13.62 14.75 13.16
N ARG A 272 -12.36 14.34 13.25
CA ARG A 272 -11.39 14.77 14.26
C ARG A 272 -11.15 16.29 14.18
N GLU A 273 -10.67 16.85 15.28
CA GLU A 273 -10.33 18.28 15.35
C GLU A 273 -9.09 18.60 14.52
N MET A 274 -8.02 17.83 14.70
CA MET A 274 -6.75 17.99 13.99
C MET A 274 -6.65 17.06 12.77
N PRO A 275 -6.02 17.51 11.66
CA PRO A 275 -5.76 16.64 10.51
C PRO A 275 -4.65 15.62 10.83
N ARG A 276 -4.65 14.50 10.09
CA ARG A 276 -3.59 13.48 10.14
C ARG A 276 -2.22 14.07 9.76
N ASP A 277 -2.21 14.96 8.76
CA ASP A 277 -1.01 15.65 8.27
C ASP A 277 -1.27 17.16 8.08
N GLY A 278 -0.22 17.95 8.26
CA GLY A 278 -0.26 19.40 8.16
C GLY A 278 -0.76 20.11 9.42
N SER A 279 -1.04 21.40 9.26
CA SER A 279 -1.59 22.31 10.26
C SER A 279 -3.06 22.61 9.96
N LEU A 280 -3.85 22.80 11.00
CA LEU A 280 -5.30 23.02 10.89
C LEU A 280 -5.62 24.46 10.46
N VAL A 281 -6.55 24.60 9.51
CA VAL A 281 -7.29 25.84 9.24
C VAL A 281 -8.77 25.58 9.45
N THR A 282 -9.42 26.47 10.20
CA THR A 282 -10.87 26.45 10.39
C THR A 282 -11.48 27.83 10.19
N PHE A 283 -12.65 27.85 9.57
CA PHE A 283 -13.53 29.02 9.51
C PHE A 283 -14.96 28.52 9.30
N ASP A 284 -15.92 29.08 10.04
CA ASP A 284 -17.29 28.56 10.10
C ASP A 284 -17.29 27.04 10.38
N SER A 285 -17.89 26.23 9.49
CA SER A 285 -17.89 24.76 9.56
C SER A 285 -16.83 24.10 8.67
N CYS A 286 -15.97 24.89 8.00
CA CYS A 286 -14.99 24.43 7.04
C CYS A 286 -13.65 24.14 7.73
N LYS A 287 -13.10 22.95 7.49
CA LYS A 287 -11.76 22.55 7.95
C LYS A 287 -10.86 22.24 6.76
N ALA A 288 -9.59 22.59 6.84
CA ALA A 288 -8.57 22.19 5.87
C ALA A 288 -7.23 21.94 6.60
N SER A 289 -6.36 21.13 6.00
CA SER A 289 -4.96 21.01 6.40
C SER A 289 -4.09 21.87 5.50
N PHE A 290 -2.94 22.40 5.94
CA PHE A 290 -1.93 23.01 5.07
C PHE A 290 -0.53 22.56 5.52
N PRO A 291 0.49 22.57 4.65
CA PRO A 291 1.78 21.98 4.97
C PRO A 291 2.46 22.78 6.09
N LYS A 292 3.15 22.07 6.99
CA LYS A 292 3.84 22.68 8.16
C LYS A 292 5.03 23.52 7.71
N ASN A 293 5.74 23.08 6.68
CA ASN A 293 6.89 23.76 6.06
C ASN A 293 6.68 23.84 4.54
N GLY A 294 7.65 24.33 3.77
CA GLY A 294 7.55 24.54 2.31
C GLY A 294 7.33 23.28 1.45
N ASP A 295 6.87 22.20 2.06
CA ASP A 295 6.54 20.90 1.50
C ASP A 295 5.34 20.97 0.54
N GLU A 296 5.15 19.86 -0.17
CA GLU A 296 3.95 19.63 -0.96
C GLU A 296 2.71 19.66 -0.05
N ASP A 297 1.62 20.21 -0.56
CA ASP A 297 0.45 20.48 0.26
C ASP A 297 -0.48 19.24 0.30
N PRO A 298 -0.57 18.53 1.44
CA PRO A 298 -1.37 17.30 1.54
C PRO A 298 -2.88 17.56 1.53
N GLY A 299 -3.30 18.83 1.58
CA GLY A 299 -4.69 19.26 1.60
C GLY A 299 -5.21 19.74 0.25
N MET A 300 -4.51 19.47 -0.85
CA MET A 300 -4.99 19.74 -2.21
C MET A 300 -5.94 18.63 -2.67
N ILE A 301 -6.96 18.98 -3.46
CA ILE A 301 -7.82 17.98 -4.09
C ILE A 301 -6.99 17.18 -5.11
N LEU A 302 -6.97 15.86 -4.93
CA LEU A 302 -6.24 14.97 -5.84
C LEU A 302 -6.74 15.05 -7.29
N ASP A 303 -5.80 14.90 -8.22
CA ASP A 303 -6.11 14.71 -9.64
C ASP A 303 -7.01 13.49 -9.86
N GLY A 304 -7.84 13.54 -10.92
CA GLY A 304 -8.87 12.54 -11.19
C GLY A 304 -10.17 12.72 -10.39
N THR A 305 -10.17 13.54 -9.34
CA THR A 305 -11.39 13.81 -8.53
C THR A 305 -12.48 14.47 -9.38
N LYS A 306 -13.70 13.94 -9.32
CA LYS A 306 -14.86 14.52 -10.03
C LYS A 306 -15.16 15.95 -9.58
N CYS A 307 -15.13 16.90 -10.51
CA CYS A 307 -15.43 18.33 -10.27
C CYS A 307 -16.70 18.81 -10.98
N GLY A 308 -17.30 17.97 -11.83
CA GLY A 308 -18.56 18.22 -12.51
C GLY A 308 -18.96 17.02 -13.38
N THR A 309 -20.10 17.13 -14.07
CA THR A 309 -20.55 16.09 -15.00
C THR A 309 -19.54 15.92 -16.14
N GLY A 310 -18.96 14.72 -16.28
CA GLY A 310 -17.92 14.43 -17.28
C GLY A 310 -16.60 15.18 -17.04
N LYS A 311 -16.35 15.69 -15.82
CA LYS A 311 -15.19 16.52 -15.53
C LYS A 311 -14.44 16.09 -14.28
N VAL A 312 -13.13 16.21 -14.34
CA VAL A 312 -12.19 15.85 -13.28
C VAL A 312 -11.19 16.95 -13.02
N CYS A 313 -10.61 16.94 -11.83
CA CYS A 313 -9.48 17.78 -11.49
C CYS A 313 -8.20 17.28 -12.15
N SER A 314 -7.45 18.20 -12.76
CA SER A 314 -6.10 17.94 -13.24
C SER A 314 -5.26 19.21 -13.04
N ASN A 315 -4.19 19.11 -12.26
CA ASN A 315 -3.28 20.21 -11.95
C ASN A 315 -4.02 21.50 -11.49
N GLY A 316 -5.00 21.32 -10.61
CA GLY A 316 -5.80 22.42 -10.07
C GLY A 316 -6.83 23.01 -11.03
N GLU A 317 -7.10 22.40 -12.19
CA GLU A 317 -8.15 22.84 -13.12
C GLU A 317 -9.26 21.80 -13.28
N CYS A 318 -10.50 22.26 -13.47
CA CYS A 318 -11.64 21.38 -13.74
C CYS A 318 -11.81 21.23 -15.27
N VAL A 319 -11.39 20.09 -15.78
CA VAL A 319 -11.28 19.78 -17.21
C VAL A 319 -12.13 18.57 -17.59
N TYR A 320 -12.33 18.31 -18.89
CA TYR A 320 -13.08 17.13 -19.33
C TYR A 320 -12.29 15.85 -19.07
N ALA A 321 -12.97 14.83 -18.55
CA ALA A 321 -12.36 13.54 -18.21
C ALA A 321 -11.70 12.89 -19.43
N GLU A 322 -12.29 13.05 -20.60
CA GLU A 322 -11.83 12.50 -21.87
C GLU A 322 -10.47 13.10 -22.31
N GLU A 323 -10.21 14.36 -21.98
CA GLU A 323 -8.95 15.06 -22.30
C GLU A 323 -7.79 14.53 -21.45
N VAL A 324 -8.08 14.13 -20.20
CA VAL A 324 -7.11 13.63 -19.21
C VAL A 324 -6.83 12.15 -19.39
N PHE A 325 -7.88 11.32 -19.40
CA PHE A 325 -7.71 9.86 -19.32
C PHE A 325 -7.43 9.22 -20.68
N ARG A 326 -7.93 9.79 -21.78
CA ARG A 326 -7.77 9.27 -23.16
C ARG A 326 -8.13 7.78 -23.32
N SER A 327 -8.97 7.27 -22.43
CA SER A 327 -9.36 5.87 -22.30
C SER A 327 -10.74 5.56 -22.91
N THR A 328 -11.37 6.56 -23.51
CA THR A 328 -12.75 6.48 -24.01
C THR A 328 -12.94 5.27 -24.92
N ASN A 329 -13.94 4.45 -24.62
CA ASN A 329 -14.29 3.23 -25.35
C ASN A 329 -13.15 2.19 -25.45
N CYS A 330 -12.21 2.15 -24.50
CA CYS A 330 -11.15 1.15 -24.54
C CYS A 330 -11.71 -0.28 -24.47
N SER A 331 -12.59 -0.59 -23.50
CA SER A 331 -13.19 -1.92 -23.37
C SER A 331 -14.03 -2.33 -24.59
N ALA A 332 -14.55 -1.39 -25.37
CA ALA A 332 -15.28 -1.69 -26.60
C ALA A 332 -14.37 -2.27 -27.72
N LYS A 333 -13.05 -2.18 -27.55
CA LYS A 333 -12.06 -2.79 -28.45
C LYS A 333 -11.64 -4.18 -27.99
N CYS A 334 -12.06 -4.61 -26.80
CA CYS A 334 -11.77 -5.93 -26.28
C CYS A 334 -12.73 -6.96 -26.88
N SER A 335 -12.21 -8.15 -27.19
CA SER A 335 -12.98 -9.27 -27.74
C SER A 335 -13.41 -10.20 -26.62
N GLY A 336 -14.47 -10.97 -26.85
CA GLY A 336 -15.02 -11.89 -25.85
C GLY A 336 -15.49 -11.17 -24.60
N HIS A 337 -15.35 -11.84 -23.46
CA HIS A 337 -15.67 -11.30 -22.13
C HIS A 337 -14.43 -10.66 -21.50
N ALA A 338 -13.99 -9.54 -22.06
CA ALA A 338 -12.80 -8.83 -21.63
C ALA A 338 -13.04 -7.34 -21.40
N VAL A 339 -12.31 -6.78 -20.46
CA VAL A 339 -12.31 -5.37 -20.08
C VAL A 339 -10.94 -4.76 -20.28
N CYS A 340 -10.92 -3.45 -20.51
CA CYS A 340 -9.67 -2.71 -20.64
C CYS A 340 -9.11 -2.32 -19.26
N ASP A 341 -7.84 -2.63 -19.05
CA ASP A 341 -7.09 -2.25 -17.86
C ASP A 341 -6.44 -0.85 -18.00
N HIS A 342 -5.73 -0.45 -16.95
CA HIS A 342 -5.00 0.80 -16.89
C HIS A 342 -3.84 0.94 -17.89
N GLU A 343 -3.30 -0.16 -18.42
CA GLU A 343 -2.28 -0.17 -19.47
C GLU A 343 -2.88 -0.10 -20.88
N LEU A 344 -4.21 0.03 -20.99
CA LEU A 344 -4.95 -0.02 -22.25
C LEU A 344 -4.87 -1.39 -22.95
N GLN A 345 -4.68 -2.46 -22.17
CA GLN A 345 -4.71 -3.84 -22.62
C GLN A 345 -6.03 -4.50 -22.21
N CYS A 346 -6.39 -5.58 -22.91
CA CYS A 346 -7.61 -6.33 -22.61
C CYS A 346 -7.30 -7.49 -21.66
N GLN A 347 -8.06 -7.58 -20.58
CA GLN A 347 -8.01 -8.62 -19.57
C GLN A 347 -9.37 -9.31 -19.50
N CYS A 348 -9.40 -10.64 -19.39
CA CYS A 348 -10.65 -11.36 -19.23
C CYS A 348 -11.37 -10.95 -17.94
N GLU A 349 -12.69 -10.89 -17.99
CA GLU A 349 -13.52 -10.74 -16.79
C GLU A 349 -13.47 -12.02 -15.94
N GLU A 350 -13.78 -11.88 -14.66
CA GLU A 350 -13.88 -13.02 -13.75
C GLU A 350 -14.83 -14.09 -14.30
N GLY A 351 -14.39 -15.35 -14.25
CA GLY A 351 -15.11 -16.50 -14.82
C GLY A 351 -14.77 -16.80 -16.28
N TRP A 352 -13.85 -16.06 -16.90
CA TRP A 352 -13.41 -16.27 -18.30
C TRP A 352 -11.91 -16.50 -18.38
N ALA A 353 -11.49 -17.32 -19.34
CA ALA A 353 -10.10 -17.72 -19.49
C ALA A 353 -9.38 -17.00 -20.65
N PRO A 354 -8.13 -16.54 -20.45
CA PRO A 354 -7.30 -16.02 -21.54
C PRO A 354 -6.90 -17.12 -22.54
N PRO A 355 -6.50 -16.77 -23.79
CA PRO A 355 -6.25 -15.41 -24.28
C PRO A 355 -7.43 -14.74 -24.98
N THR A 356 -8.48 -15.47 -25.35
CA THR A 356 -9.61 -14.90 -26.12
C THR A 356 -10.81 -14.51 -25.27
N CYS A 357 -10.89 -14.98 -24.03
CA CYS A 357 -11.98 -14.69 -23.10
C CYS A 357 -13.36 -15.17 -23.61
N ASP A 358 -13.40 -16.23 -24.42
CA ASP A 358 -14.64 -16.82 -24.98
C ASP A 358 -15.10 -18.10 -24.26
N SER A 359 -14.23 -18.70 -23.44
CA SER A 359 -14.51 -19.91 -22.68
C SER A 359 -14.60 -19.60 -21.19
N SER A 360 -15.64 -20.12 -20.54
CA SER A 360 -15.76 -20.08 -19.08
C SER A 360 -14.65 -20.90 -18.43
N SER A 361 -14.13 -20.43 -17.29
CA SER A 361 -13.06 -21.09 -16.52
C SER A 361 -13.52 -22.31 -15.70
#